data_AF-A0A7H8IVR3-F1
#
_entry.id   AF-A0A7H8IVR3-F1
#
_cell.length_a   1.000
_cell.length_b   1.000
_cell.length_c   1.000
_cell.angle_alpha   90.00
_cell.angle_beta   90.00
_cell.angle_gamma   90.00
#
_symmetry.space_group_name_H-M   'P 1'
#
loop_
_entity.id
_entity.type
_entity.pdbx_description
1 polymer ?
#
loop_
_entity_poly.entity_id
_entity_poly.type
_entity_poly.pdbx_seq_one_letter_code
_entity_poly.pdbx_strand_id
1 'polypeptide(L)' 'MLGGHRRGRLYGRLDCSSALRALARGGYRRHRVFFADEATAVAAGYRPCAVCLPARYAHWKANRETTEP' A
#
# COMPACT_ATOMS: atom_id res chain seq x y z
N MET A 1 8.28 -1.56 9.72
CA MET A 1 7.85 -2.63 8.78
C MET A 1 6.59 -2.22 8.06
N LEU A 2 6.57 -2.35 6.73
CA LEU A 2 5.39 -2.07 5.91
C LEU A 2 4.74 -3.37 5.47
N GLY A 3 3.41 -3.37 5.44
CA GLY A 3 2.62 -4.47 4.94
C GLY A 3 1.81 -4.04 3.73
N GLY A 4 1.61 -4.95 2.80
CA GLY A 4 0.79 -4.70 1.64
C GLY A 4 -0.13 -5.85 1.30
N HIS A 5 -1.00 -5.57 0.35
CA HIS A 5 -1.91 -6.55 -0.21
C HIS A 5 -1.59 -6.78 -1.67
N ARG A 6 -1.21 -8.02 -2.01
CA ARG A 6 -0.79 -8.38 -3.37
C ARG A 6 -1.87 -8.12 -4.42
N ARG A 7 -3.14 -8.47 -4.13
CA ARG A 7 -4.24 -8.25 -5.09
C ARG A 7 -4.60 -6.77 -5.25
N GLY A 8 -4.57 -6.01 -4.16
CA GLY A 8 -4.86 -4.57 -4.18
C GLY A 8 -3.68 -3.68 -4.56
N ARG A 9 -2.51 -4.29 -4.81
CA ARG A 9 -1.20 -3.65 -5.07
C ARG A 9 -1.01 -2.38 -4.24
N LEU A 10 -1.28 -2.46 -2.94
CA LEU A 10 -1.10 -1.34 -2.03
C LEU A 10 -0.19 -1.74 -0.87
N TYR A 11 0.60 -0.79 -0.40
CA TYR A 11 1.39 -0.92 0.83
C TYR A 11 0.93 0.13 1.84
N GLY A 12 1.18 -0.16 3.10
CA GLY A 12 0.86 0.72 4.21
C GLY A 12 1.49 0.21 5.49
N ARG A 13 1.18 0.87 6.59
CA ARG A 13 1.63 0.40 7.89
C ARG A 13 0.78 -0.79 8.37
N LEU A 14 1.39 -1.67 9.15
CA LEU A 14 0.75 -2.88 9.67
C LEU A 14 -0.36 -2.60 10.69
N ASP A 15 -0.32 -1.42 11.33
CA ASP A 15 -1.28 -0.87 12.29
C ASP A 15 -2.45 -0.12 11.62
N CYS A 16 -2.49 -0.04 10.28
CA CYS A 16 -3.54 0.68 9.59
C CYS A 16 -4.91 0.05 9.83
N SER A 17 -5.91 0.87 10.19
CA SER A 17 -7.31 0.43 10.38
C SER A 17 -7.88 -0.30 9.16
N SER A 18 -7.45 0.08 7.94
CA SER A 18 -7.83 -0.62 6.71
C SER A 18 -7.22 -2.04 6.64
N ALA A 19 -5.95 -2.19 7.04
CA ALA A 19 -5.28 -3.48 7.11
C ALA A 19 -5.90 -4.38 8.19
N LEU A 20 -6.21 -3.83 9.37
CA LEU A 20 -6.88 -4.53 10.46
C LEU A 20 -8.29 -4.99 10.05
N ARG A 21 -9.08 -4.12 9.42
CA ARG A 21 -10.40 -4.48 8.87
C ARG A 21 -10.30 -5.58 7.82
N ALA A 22 -9.28 -5.53 6.97
CA ALA A 22 -9.10 -6.55 5.95
C ALA A 22 -8.69 -7.91 6.56
N LEU A 23 -7.83 -7.89 7.59
CA LEU A 23 -7.49 -9.09 8.37
C LEU A 23 -8.71 -9.67 9.10
N ALA A 24 -9.55 -8.81 9.69
CA ALA A 24 -10.79 -9.21 10.36
C ALA A 24 -11.79 -9.88 9.40
N ARG A 25 -11.82 -9.46 8.13
CA ARG A 25 -12.67 -10.06 7.09
C ARG A 25 -12.15 -11.41 6.55
N GLY A 26 -11.10 -11.99 7.13
CA GLY A 26 -10.63 -13.36 6.84
C GLY A 26 -9.93 -13.57 5.49
N GLY A 27 -10.20 -12.75 4.47
CA GLY A 27 -9.64 -12.93 3.12
C GLY A 27 -8.17 -12.50 2.94
N TYR A 28 -7.56 -11.86 3.95
CA TYR A 28 -6.33 -11.07 3.76
C TYR A 28 -5.02 -11.79 4.09
N ARG A 29 -5.06 -12.93 4.81
CA ARG A 29 -3.82 -13.61 5.26
C ARG A 29 -3.02 -14.24 4.13
N ARG A 30 -3.69 -14.79 3.10
CA ARG A 30 -3.03 -15.50 1.99
C ARG A 30 -2.30 -14.59 0.99
N HIS A 31 -2.64 -13.30 0.95
CA HIS A 31 -2.10 -12.33 0.00
C HIS A 31 -1.41 -11.16 0.69
N ARG A 32 -1.07 -11.31 1.97
CA ARG A 32 -0.30 -10.33 2.74
C ARG A 32 1.16 -10.40 2.31
N VAL A 33 1.71 -9.28 1.90
CA VAL A 33 3.13 -9.13 1.58
C VAL A 33 3.76 -8.18 2.58
N PHE A 34 5.05 -8.34 2.84
CA PHE A 34 5.83 -7.48 3.72
C PHE A 34 6.95 -6.84 2.92
N PHE A 35 7.19 -5.56 3.17
CA PHE A 35 8.28 -4.81 2.57
C PHE A 35 9.23 -4.34 3.67
N ALA A 36 10.53 -4.43 3.40
CA ALA A 36 11.56 -3.92 4.29
C ALA A 36 11.37 -2.40 4.51
N ASP A 37 11.11 -1.69 3.42
CA ASP A 37 10.97 -0.24 3.37
C ASP A 37 9.99 0.20 2.27
N GLU A 38 9.73 1.50 2.24
CA GLU A 38 8.79 2.13 1.30
C GLU A 38 9.29 2.08 -0.14
N ALA A 39 10.60 2.27 -0.36
CA ALA A 39 11.18 2.27 -1.70
C ALA A 39 11.06 0.88 -2.35
N THR A 40 11.29 -0.18 -1.60
CA THR A 40 11.05 -1.57 -2.05
C THR A 40 9.60 -1.79 -2.46
N ALA A 41 8.63 -1.25 -1.71
CA ALA A 41 7.21 -1.37 -2.04
C ALA A 41 6.85 -0.61 -3.33
N VAL A 42 7.38 0.61 -3.48
CA VAL A 42 7.16 1.44 -4.67
C VAL A 42 7.82 0.81 -5.90
N ALA A 43 9.05 0.33 -5.80
CA ALA A 43 9.77 -0.37 -6.87
C ALA A 43 9.05 -1.66 -7.31
N ALA A 44 8.41 -2.37 -6.37
CA ALA A 44 7.56 -3.52 -6.67
C ALA A 44 6.20 -3.16 -7.32
N GLY A 45 5.92 -1.87 -7.55
CA GLY A 45 4.69 -1.38 -8.18
C GLY A 45 3.49 -1.31 -7.24
N TYR A 46 3.71 -1.20 -5.93
CA TYR A 46 2.64 -1.03 -4.96
C TYR A 46 2.38 0.45 -4.70
N ARG A 47 1.10 0.82 -4.59
CA ARG A 47 0.68 2.19 -4.24
C ARG A 47 0.62 2.38 -2.72
N PRO A 48 0.96 3.57 -2.20
CA PRO A 48 0.74 3.90 -0.81
C PRO A 48 -0.74 3.87 -0.43
N CYS A 49 -1.02 3.53 0.82
CA CYS A 49 -2.38 3.52 1.37
C CYS A 49 -2.86 4.95 1.65
N ALA A 50 -3.97 5.34 1.04
CA ALA A 50 -4.60 6.65 1.27
C ALA A 50 -5.02 6.91 2.73
N VAL A 51 -5.17 5.87 3.55
CA VAL A 51 -5.63 5.99 4.94
C VAL A 51 -4.48 6.26 5.91
N CYS A 52 -3.43 5.45 5.88
CA CYS A 52 -2.30 5.60 6.82
C CYS A 52 -1.13 6.41 6.24
N LEU A 53 -1.08 6.61 4.93
CA LEU A 53 -0.03 7.34 4.22
C LEU A 53 -0.65 8.33 3.20
N PRO A 54 -1.52 9.27 3.64
CA PRO A 54 -2.23 10.19 2.75
C PRO A 54 -1.27 11.10 1.95
N ALA A 55 -0.18 11.57 2.57
CA ALA A 55 0.81 12.41 1.88
C ALA A 55 1.50 11.64 0.74
N ARG A 56 1.98 10.41 0.99
CA ARG A 56 2.58 9.59 -0.07
C ARG A 56 1.57 9.19 -1.13
N TYR A 57 0.31 8.97 -0.76
CA TYR A 57 -0.76 8.75 -1.72
C TYR A 57 -1.02 9.95 -2.63
N ALA A 58 -0.97 11.17 -2.09
CA ALA A 58 -1.06 12.38 -2.89
C ALA A 58 0.13 12.49 -3.87
N HIS A 59 1.36 12.27 -3.39
CA HIS A 59 2.55 12.26 -4.25
C HIS A 59 2.48 11.18 -5.34
N TRP A 60 2.07 9.96 -4.99
CA TRP A 60 1.89 8.87 -5.95
C TRP A 60 0.84 9.22 -7.00
N LYS A 61 -0.28 9.85 -6.62
CA LYS A 61 -1.33 10.26 -7.54
C LYS A 61 -0.83 11.36 -8.49
N ALA A 62 -0.20 12.40 -7.94
CA ALA A 62 0.35 13.51 -8.72
C ALA A 62 1.41 13.03 -9.74
N ASN A 63 2.30 12.12 -9.33
CA ASN A 63 3.32 11.57 -10.22
C ASN A 63 2.76 10.68 -11.34
N ARG A 64 1.53 10.18 -11.20
CA ARG A 64 0.83 9.43 -12.27
C ARG A 64 0.14 10.34 -13.26
N GLU A 65 -0.35 11.50 -12.84
CA GLU A 65 -0.87 12.54 -13.76
C GLU A 65 0.25 13.16 -14.61
N THR A 66 1.51 13.10 -14.17
CA THR A 66 2.66 13.57 -14.97
C THR A 66 3.16 12.53 -16.00
N THR A 67 2.60 11.32 -16.03
CA THR A 67 2.94 10.28 -17.02
C THR A 67 1.88 10.21 -18.12
N GLU A 68 1.60 11.35 -18.77
CA GLU A 68 0.90 11.44 -20.06
C GLU A 68 1.65 12.47 -20.93
N PRO A 69 2.23 12.09 -22.09
CA PRO A 69 2.33 12.97 -23.24
C PRO A 69 1.03 13.00 -24.05
#